data_AF-M4F2G7-F1
#
_entry.id   AF-M4F2G7-F1
#
_cell.length_a   1.000
_cell.length_b   1.000
_cell.length_c   1.000
_cell.angle_alpha   90.00
_cell.angle_beta   90.00
_cell.angle_gamma   90.00
#
_symmetry.space_group_name_H-M   'P 1'
#
loop_
_entity.id
_entity.type
_entity.pdbx_description
1 polymer ?
#
loop_
_entity_poly.entity_id
_entity_poly.type
_entity_poly.pdbx_seq_one_letter_code
_entity_poly.pdbx_strand_id
1 'polypeptide(L)'
;MPSTSLANGSVNGNAGDRPPDVVADDKPGVSMMEQLVPEITTHALSYLDYPSLCRLSMTNSLMRKAANDDNAWKALFHKDFTLEQDGITPVNGWKAYYATTRAIISVNTGFFDIIRERSLPDMAQLWLNSDYVKCIHASGELFSGYSEVMQSWQLCFNWEQGFDFQVHNVRTRILTDMAWVTMKAYLNVDAGPFLITNVFEHHNGRWHMVHHHSSVMLIDGVNQQVVVH
;
A
#
# COMPACT_ATOMS: atom_id res chain seq x y z
N MET A 1 46.65 -69.93 66.66
CA MET A 1 45.26 -70.06 67.10
C MET A 1 44.80 -68.69 67.58
N PRO A 2 43.61 -68.20 67.21
CA PRO A 2 42.63 -68.71 66.23
C PRO A 2 42.43 -67.67 65.09
N SER A 3 41.71 -67.85 63.98
CA SER A 3 41.17 -68.97 63.18
C SER A 3 40.31 -68.33 62.06
N THR A 4 40.33 -68.88 60.82
CA THR A 4 39.21 -69.14 59.86
C THR A 4 38.01 -68.16 59.76
N SER A 5 37.27 -67.92 58.65
CA SER A 5 37.03 -68.58 57.36
C SER A 5 36.06 -67.71 56.52
N LEU A 6 35.92 -68.06 55.23
CA LEU A 6 34.90 -67.65 54.25
C LEU A 6 33.45 -67.64 54.76
N ALA A 7 32.58 -66.77 54.19
CA ALA A 7 31.32 -67.15 53.51
C ALA A 7 30.39 -65.97 53.15
N ASN A 8 29.80 -66.09 51.96
CA ASN A 8 28.52 -65.58 51.42
C ASN A 8 27.51 -64.90 52.36
N GLY A 9 26.74 -63.96 51.80
CA GLY A 9 25.40 -63.66 52.32
C GLY A 9 24.82 -62.33 51.84
N SER A 10 23.94 -62.39 50.87
CA SER A 10 23.22 -61.26 50.26
C SER A 10 22.04 -60.74 51.10
N VAL A 11 21.66 -59.49 50.83
CA VAL A 11 20.30 -58.86 50.90
C VAL A 11 19.88 -58.01 52.12
N ASN A 12 19.64 -56.74 51.79
CA ASN A 12 18.68 -55.70 52.25
C ASN A 12 18.66 -55.14 53.68
N GLY A 13 18.83 -53.81 53.74
CA GLY A 13 18.31 -52.92 54.78
C GLY A 13 18.21 -51.48 54.25
N ASN A 14 16.99 -50.97 54.18
CA ASN A 14 16.53 -49.73 53.57
C ASN A 14 16.82 -48.48 54.45
N ALA A 15 17.33 -47.38 53.89
CA ALA A 15 17.13 -46.02 54.43
C ALA A 15 17.64 -44.92 53.49
N GLY A 16 16.70 -44.18 52.88
CA GLY A 16 16.75 -42.72 52.73
C GLY A 16 17.78 -42.11 51.78
N ASP A 17 17.31 -41.60 50.64
CA ASP A 17 17.42 -40.16 50.39
C ASP A 17 16.36 -39.67 49.40
N ARG A 18 15.70 -38.55 49.72
CA ARG A 18 14.68 -37.89 48.90
C ARG A 18 15.34 -37.17 47.73
N PRO A 19 14.75 -37.15 46.52
CA PRO A 19 15.28 -36.35 45.42
C PRO A 19 15.02 -34.84 45.66
N PRO A 20 15.81 -33.96 45.04
CA PRO A 20 15.67 -32.51 45.19
C PRO A 20 14.36 -32.01 44.57
N ASP A 21 13.72 -31.07 45.25
CA ASP A 21 12.55 -30.34 44.78
C ASP A 21 12.85 -29.65 43.45
N VAL A 22 12.28 -30.20 42.37
CA VAL A 22 12.16 -29.50 41.10
C VAL A 22 11.10 -28.43 41.31
N VAL A 23 11.55 -27.19 41.51
CA VAL A 23 10.67 -26.02 41.49
C VAL A 23 10.09 -25.94 40.08
N ALA A 24 8.86 -26.40 39.92
CA ALA A 24 8.08 -26.18 38.72
C ALA A 24 7.86 -24.67 38.56
N ASP A 25 8.39 -24.08 37.49
CA ASP A 25 8.08 -22.73 37.05
C ASP A 25 6.64 -22.73 36.54
N ASP A 26 5.69 -22.62 37.47
CA ASP A 26 4.24 -22.58 37.21
C ASP A 26 3.84 -21.19 36.71
N LYS A 27 4.35 -20.83 35.53
CA LYS A 27 3.67 -19.84 34.68
C LYS A 27 2.59 -20.60 33.91
N PRO A 28 1.31 -20.19 33.96
CA PRO A 28 0.26 -20.84 33.19
C PRO A 28 0.64 -20.76 31.70
N GLY A 29 1.07 -21.90 31.16
CA GLY A 29 1.58 -22.01 29.81
C GLY A 29 0.43 -21.85 28.83
N VAL A 30 0.42 -20.73 28.10
CA VAL A 30 -0.42 -20.53 26.92
C VAL A 30 -0.23 -21.73 26.00
N SER A 31 -1.34 -22.40 25.64
CA SER A 31 -1.30 -23.62 24.83
C SER A 31 -0.61 -23.36 23.49
N MET A 32 0.11 -24.35 22.96
CA MET A 32 0.71 -24.26 21.62
C MET A 32 -0.30 -23.82 20.55
N MET A 33 -1.58 -24.20 20.71
CA MET A 33 -2.65 -23.72 19.83
C MET A 33 -2.93 -22.22 20.01
N GLU A 34 -2.98 -21.72 21.25
CA GLU A 34 -3.20 -20.30 21.52
C GLU A 34 -2.04 -19.43 21.01
N GLN A 35 -0.83 -19.99 20.92
CA GLN A 35 0.34 -19.32 20.34
C GLN A 35 0.24 -19.19 18.80
N LEU A 36 -0.30 -20.20 18.11
CA LEU A 36 -0.41 -20.24 16.65
C LEU A 36 -1.65 -19.52 16.09
N VAL A 37 -2.69 -19.35 16.91
CA VAL A 37 -3.96 -18.72 16.50
C VAL A 37 -3.76 -17.35 15.83
N PRO A 38 -2.92 -16.42 16.32
CA PRO A 38 -2.72 -15.12 15.67
C PRO A 38 -2.17 -15.22 14.25
N GLU A 39 -1.21 -16.12 14.02
CA GLU A 39 -0.56 -16.31 12.72
C GLU A 39 -1.49 -16.97 11.71
N ILE A 40 -2.23 -18.00 12.14
CA ILE A 40 -3.28 -18.64 11.33
C ILE A 40 -4.38 -17.64 10.99
N THR A 41 -4.79 -16.82 11.97
CA THR A 41 -5.81 -15.78 11.75
C THR A 41 -5.32 -14.76 10.73
N THR A 42 -4.10 -14.23 10.90
CA THR A 42 -3.50 -13.29 9.95
C THR A 42 -3.41 -13.87 8.55
N HIS A 43 -2.96 -15.11 8.43
CA HIS A 43 -2.89 -15.82 7.16
C HIS A 43 -4.27 -15.98 6.51
N ALA A 44 -5.28 -16.42 7.27
CA ALA A 44 -6.65 -16.54 6.77
C ALA A 44 -7.24 -15.19 6.32
N LEU A 45 -7.00 -14.12 7.07
CA LEU A 45 -7.46 -12.77 6.75
C LEU A 45 -6.80 -12.21 5.48
N SER A 46 -5.55 -12.60 5.19
CA SER A 46 -4.83 -12.12 4.00
C SER A 46 -5.49 -12.50 2.67
N TYR A 47 -6.33 -13.55 2.67
CA TYR A 47 -7.10 -13.98 1.49
C TYR A 47 -8.35 -13.14 1.25
N LEU A 48 -8.82 -12.37 2.24
CA LEU A 48 -10.04 -11.59 2.12
C LEU A 48 -9.82 -10.38 1.19
N ASP A 49 -10.86 -10.03 0.45
CA ASP A 49 -10.92 -8.78 -0.31
C ASP A 49 -11.36 -7.61 0.59
N TYR A 50 -11.21 -6.39 0.09
CA TYR A 50 -11.63 -5.18 0.81
C TYR A 50 -13.09 -5.25 1.32
N PRO A 51 -14.09 -5.60 0.49
CA PRO A 51 -15.47 -5.73 0.98
C PRO A 51 -15.62 -6.77 2.09
N SER A 52 -14.92 -7.90 2.02
CA SER A 52 -15.00 -8.96 3.03
C SER A 52 -14.37 -8.54 4.36
N LEU A 53 -13.21 -7.86 4.36
CA LEU A 53 -12.64 -7.29 5.58
C LEU A 53 -13.57 -6.25 6.21
N CYS A 54 -14.17 -5.38 5.38
CA CYS A 54 -15.14 -4.39 5.87
C CYS A 54 -16.37 -5.06 6.49
N ARG A 55 -16.97 -6.05 5.81
CA ARG A 55 -18.10 -6.82 6.35
C ARG A 55 -17.73 -7.53 7.65
N LEU A 56 -16.58 -8.19 7.68
CA LEU A 56 -16.09 -8.88 8.87
C LEU A 56 -15.96 -7.92 10.06
N SER A 57 -15.44 -6.71 9.81
CA SER A 57 -15.28 -5.68 10.85
C SER A 57 -16.58 -5.21 11.49
N MET A 58 -17.72 -5.42 10.82
CA MET A 58 -19.05 -5.00 11.27
C MET A 58 -19.83 -6.10 12.00
N THR A 59 -19.29 -7.32 12.11
CA THR A 59 -20.04 -8.47 12.68
C THR A 59 -20.11 -8.47 14.20
N ASN A 60 -18.98 -8.53 14.90
CA ASN A 60 -18.88 -8.46 16.37
C ASN A 60 -17.53 -7.88 16.81
N SER A 61 -17.30 -7.71 18.12
CA SER A 61 -16.07 -7.10 18.65
C SER A 61 -14.79 -7.89 18.35
N LEU A 62 -14.83 -9.22 18.42
CA LEU A 62 -13.69 -10.09 18.12
C LEU A 62 -13.32 -10.02 16.63
N MET A 63 -14.31 -10.13 15.76
CA MET A 63 -14.12 -10.03 14.32
C MET A 63 -13.71 -8.63 13.88
N ARG A 64 -14.18 -7.59 14.58
CA ARG A 64 -13.69 -6.22 14.40
C ARG A 64 -12.23 -6.10 14.75
N LYS A 65 -11.78 -6.71 15.85
CA LYS A 65 -10.36 -6.71 16.21
C LYS A 65 -9.52 -7.44 15.15
N ALA A 66 -9.95 -8.63 14.73
CA ALA A 66 -9.28 -9.43 13.71
C ALA A 66 -9.23 -8.69 12.35
N ALA A 67 -10.34 -8.14 11.88
CA ALA A 67 -10.41 -7.41 10.61
C ALA A 67 -9.63 -6.08 10.60
N ASN A 68 -9.21 -5.57 11.77
CA ASN A 68 -8.34 -4.41 11.89
C ASN A 68 -6.87 -4.79 12.17
N ASP A 69 -6.52 -6.08 12.01
CA ASP A 69 -5.13 -6.51 12.04
C ASP A 69 -4.33 -5.86 10.91
N ASP A 70 -3.22 -5.23 11.26
CA ASP A 70 -2.44 -4.40 10.33
C ASP A 70 -1.75 -5.24 9.24
N ASN A 71 -1.37 -6.48 9.55
CA ASN A 71 -0.75 -7.39 8.57
C ASN A 71 -1.75 -7.84 7.51
N ALA A 72 -3.02 -8.04 7.88
CA ALA A 72 -4.07 -8.31 6.90
C ALA A 72 -4.22 -7.16 5.88
N TRP A 73 -4.18 -5.91 6.35
CA TRP A 73 -4.23 -4.74 5.47
C TRP A 73 -2.95 -4.54 4.65
N LYS A 74 -1.78 -4.87 5.20
CA LYS A 74 -0.50 -4.89 4.46
C LYS A 74 -0.56 -5.89 3.31
N ALA A 75 -1.00 -7.12 3.60
CA ALA A 75 -1.12 -8.17 2.59
C ALA A 75 -2.13 -7.78 1.50
N LEU A 76 -3.27 -7.22 1.89
CA LEU A 76 -4.26 -6.71 0.94
C LEU A 76 -3.71 -5.57 0.07
N PHE A 77 -2.95 -4.64 0.65
CA PHE A 77 -2.30 -3.56 -0.09
C PHE A 77 -1.34 -4.09 -1.18
N HIS A 78 -0.51 -5.07 -0.84
CA HIS A 78 0.42 -5.68 -1.80
C HIS A 78 -0.31 -6.45 -2.90
N LYS A 79 -1.45 -7.09 -2.58
CA LYS A 79 -2.29 -7.78 -3.55
C LYS A 79 -2.90 -6.81 -4.56
N ASP A 80 -3.39 -5.66 -4.09
CA ASP A 80 -4.22 -4.77 -4.90
C ASP A 80 -3.44 -3.65 -5.60
N PHE A 81 -2.24 -3.29 -5.13
CA PHE A 81 -1.49 -2.13 -5.66
C PHE A 81 -0.06 -2.42 -6.14
N THR A 82 0.89 -2.63 -5.23
CA THR A 82 2.32 -2.75 -5.57
C THR A 82 3.16 -3.26 -4.40
N LEU A 83 4.31 -3.86 -4.73
CA LEU A 83 5.35 -4.29 -3.78
C LEU A 83 6.47 -3.25 -3.58
N GLU A 84 6.47 -2.13 -4.33
CA GLU A 84 7.50 -1.09 -4.25
C GLU A 84 7.61 -0.39 -2.86
N GLN A 85 6.73 -0.77 -1.91
CA GLN A 85 6.55 -0.09 -0.63
C GLN A 85 6.69 -1.04 0.57
N ASP A 86 7.36 -2.19 0.42
CA ASP A 86 7.51 -3.18 1.50
C ASP A 86 8.14 -2.63 2.79
N GLY A 87 9.06 -1.68 2.64
CA GLY A 87 9.82 -1.07 3.74
C GLY A 87 9.15 0.12 4.43
N ILE A 88 7.94 0.53 4.00
CA ILE A 88 7.26 1.66 4.65
C ILE A 88 6.57 1.19 5.94
N THR A 89 6.51 2.09 6.92
CA THR A 89 5.66 1.94 8.10
C THR A 89 4.66 3.09 8.10
N PRO A 90 3.40 2.88 7.67
CA PRO A 90 2.42 3.95 7.61
C PRO A 90 2.09 4.51 9.00
N VAL A 91 2.12 5.84 9.15
CA VAL A 91 1.93 6.54 10.44
C VAL A 91 0.59 6.15 11.11
N ASN A 92 -0.45 5.92 10.32
CA ASN A 92 -1.79 5.57 10.78
C ASN A 92 -2.18 4.10 10.51
N GLY A 93 -1.20 3.24 10.28
CA GLY A 93 -1.39 1.83 9.93
C GLY A 93 -1.79 1.58 8.47
N TRP A 94 -1.67 0.32 8.05
CA TRP A 94 -1.93 -0.14 6.68
C TRP A 94 -3.38 0.02 6.27
N LYS A 95 -4.34 -0.08 7.20
CA LYS A 95 -5.75 0.16 6.88
C LYS A 95 -5.99 1.58 6.37
N ALA A 96 -5.47 2.58 7.08
CA ALA A 96 -5.58 3.97 6.68
C ALA A 96 -4.82 4.22 5.37
N TYR A 97 -3.61 3.67 5.24
CA TYR A 97 -2.81 3.80 4.02
C TYR A 97 -3.51 3.19 2.79
N TYR A 98 -4.12 2.03 2.94
CA TYR A 98 -4.93 1.37 1.92
C TYR A 98 -6.13 2.24 1.52
N ALA A 99 -6.88 2.77 2.49
CA ALA A 99 -8.02 3.64 2.24
C ALA A 99 -7.61 4.91 1.48
N THR A 100 -6.51 5.57 1.90
CA THR A 100 -5.97 6.74 1.21
C THR A 100 -5.51 6.40 -0.21
N THR A 101 -4.87 5.26 -0.41
CA THR A 101 -4.44 4.81 -1.75
C THR A 101 -5.62 4.63 -2.69
N ARG A 102 -6.70 4.01 -2.21
CA ARG A 102 -7.95 3.91 -2.97
C ARG A 102 -8.54 5.27 -3.31
N ALA A 103 -8.53 6.22 -2.37
CA ALA A 103 -9.02 7.57 -2.60
C ALA A 103 -8.21 8.29 -3.68
N ILE A 104 -6.88 8.22 -3.62
CA ILE A 104 -5.99 8.82 -4.63
C ILE A 104 -6.20 8.19 -6.00
N ILE A 105 -6.28 6.86 -6.10
CA ILE A 105 -6.56 6.19 -7.37
C ILE A 105 -7.92 6.62 -7.92
N SER A 106 -8.95 6.71 -7.08
CA SER A 106 -10.27 7.18 -7.50
C SER A 106 -10.25 8.61 -8.04
N VAL A 107 -9.53 9.52 -7.39
CA VAL A 107 -9.38 10.91 -7.83
C VAL A 107 -8.59 10.99 -9.14
N ASN A 108 -7.54 10.18 -9.27
CA ASN A 108 -6.75 10.08 -10.50
C ASN A 108 -7.56 9.48 -11.66
N THR A 109 -8.42 8.49 -11.42
CA THR A 109 -9.38 8.00 -12.43
C THR A 109 -10.33 9.13 -12.85
N GLY A 110 -10.88 9.88 -11.89
CA GLY A 110 -11.75 11.02 -12.16
C GLY A 110 -11.09 12.10 -13.03
N PHE A 111 -9.78 12.32 -12.90
CA PHE A 111 -9.04 13.20 -13.81
C PHE A 111 -9.15 12.78 -15.28
N PHE A 112 -9.01 11.49 -15.59
CA PHE A 112 -9.15 11.00 -16.96
C PHE A 112 -10.60 11.04 -17.45
N ASP A 113 -11.58 10.82 -16.56
CA ASP A 113 -13.00 11.02 -16.89
C ASP A 113 -13.30 12.48 -17.25
N ILE A 114 -12.78 13.43 -16.48
CA ILE A 114 -12.92 14.87 -16.76
C ILE A 114 -12.30 15.23 -18.12
N ILE A 115 -11.14 14.66 -18.46
CA ILE A 115 -10.49 14.86 -19.77
C ILE A 115 -11.37 14.31 -20.89
N ARG A 116 -11.88 13.08 -20.74
CA ARG A 116 -12.76 12.42 -21.71
C ARG A 116 -14.03 13.23 -21.95
N GLU A 117 -14.60 13.82 -20.90
CA GLU A 117 -15.84 14.61 -20.93
C GLU A 117 -15.60 16.09 -21.27
N ARG A 118 -14.34 16.54 -21.28
CA ARG A 118 -13.94 17.94 -21.50
C ARG A 118 -14.62 18.91 -20.52
N SER A 119 -14.85 18.47 -19.29
CA SER A 119 -15.54 19.27 -18.27
C SER A 119 -14.58 20.26 -17.61
N LEU A 120 -14.50 21.48 -18.15
CA LEU A 120 -13.73 22.56 -17.51
C LEU A 120 -14.19 22.86 -16.07
N PRO A 121 -15.48 22.86 -15.73
CA PRO A 121 -15.93 23.05 -14.35
C PRO A 121 -15.41 21.98 -13.38
N ASP A 122 -15.39 20.70 -13.78
CA ASP A 122 -14.91 19.62 -12.91
C ASP A 122 -13.38 19.64 -12.82
N MET A 123 -12.69 19.98 -13.91
CA MET A 123 -11.25 20.23 -13.90
C MET A 123 -10.90 21.35 -12.92
N ALA A 124 -11.68 22.43 -12.91
CA ALA A 124 -11.51 23.55 -11.99
C ALA A 124 -11.70 23.17 -10.51
N GLN A 125 -12.60 22.21 -10.22
CA GLN A 125 -12.80 21.71 -8.86
C GLN A 125 -11.70 20.72 -8.42
N LEU A 126 -11.12 19.98 -9.36
CA LEU A 126 -10.04 19.03 -9.10
C LEU A 126 -8.76 19.73 -8.69
N TRP A 127 -8.41 20.84 -9.35
CA TRP A 127 -7.18 21.59 -9.05
C TRP A 127 -7.30 22.44 -7.78
N LEU A 128 -6.21 22.51 -7.03
CA LEU A 128 -6.12 23.43 -5.90
C LEU A 128 -6.08 24.87 -6.42
N ASN A 129 -6.96 25.73 -5.90
CA ASN A 129 -6.94 27.17 -6.22
C ASN A 129 -5.82 27.88 -5.45
N SER A 130 -4.60 27.78 -5.98
CA SER A 130 -3.38 28.37 -5.42
C SER A 130 -2.45 28.91 -6.50
N ASP A 131 -1.53 29.79 -6.13
CA ASP A 131 -0.52 30.40 -7.02
C ASP A 131 0.65 29.44 -7.35
N TYR A 132 0.88 28.43 -6.51
CA TYR A 132 2.01 27.52 -6.67
C TYR A 132 1.73 26.30 -7.53
N VAL A 133 0.49 26.03 -7.95
CA VAL A 133 0.19 24.87 -8.79
C VAL A 133 0.92 24.93 -10.13
N LYS A 134 1.22 23.77 -10.72
CA LYS A 134 2.03 23.66 -11.95
C LYS A 134 1.45 22.63 -12.92
N CYS A 135 1.26 23.00 -14.17
CA CYS A 135 0.88 22.07 -15.23
C CYS A 135 1.94 22.08 -16.32
N ILE A 136 2.41 20.90 -16.73
CA ILE A 136 3.26 20.70 -17.90
C ILE A 136 2.52 19.76 -18.84
N HIS A 137 2.05 20.32 -19.95
CA HIS A 137 1.42 19.52 -21.01
C HIS A 137 2.48 18.82 -21.83
N ALA A 138 2.07 17.79 -22.58
CA ALA A 138 2.96 17.00 -23.43
C ALA A 138 3.64 17.82 -24.55
N SER A 139 3.18 19.04 -24.83
CA SER A 139 3.85 20.03 -25.70
C SER A 139 5.18 20.55 -25.11
N GLY A 140 5.42 20.36 -23.81
CA GLY A 140 6.58 20.87 -23.08
C GLY A 140 6.37 22.26 -22.46
N GLU A 141 5.18 22.85 -22.63
CA GLU A 141 4.84 24.16 -22.04
C GLU A 141 4.57 24.05 -20.54
N LEU A 142 5.10 25.00 -19.76
CA LEU A 142 4.90 25.12 -18.32
C LEU A 142 3.90 26.23 -18.00
N PHE A 143 2.85 25.91 -17.25
CA PHE A 143 1.84 26.85 -16.75
C PHE A 143 1.93 26.93 -15.23
N SER A 144 1.92 28.15 -14.68
CA SER A 144 2.13 28.40 -13.25
C SER A 144 0.99 29.19 -12.62
N GLY A 145 0.41 28.61 -11.56
CA GLY A 145 -0.71 29.21 -10.83
C GLY A 145 -2.06 28.86 -11.44
N TYR A 146 -3.09 28.86 -10.60
CA TYR A 146 -4.40 28.30 -10.93
C TYR A 146 -5.00 28.88 -12.21
N SER A 147 -4.93 30.21 -12.41
CA SER A 147 -5.50 30.86 -13.59
C SER A 147 -4.84 30.43 -14.90
N GLU A 148 -3.51 30.31 -14.95
CA GLU A 148 -2.80 29.85 -16.15
C GLU A 148 -3.07 28.37 -16.41
N VAL A 149 -3.10 27.55 -15.36
CA VAL A 149 -3.43 26.13 -15.47
C VAL A 149 -4.85 25.95 -16.03
N MET A 150 -5.85 26.66 -15.53
CA MET A 150 -7.22 26.57 -16.04
C MET A 150 -7.35 27.04 -17.49
N GLN A 151 -6.65 28.13 -17.88
CA GLN A 151 -6.61 28.57 -19.27
C GLN A 151 -5.98 27.51 -20.19
N SER A 152 -4.92 26.83 -19.75
CA SER A 152 -4.30 25.75 -20.51
C SER A 152 -5.26 24.57 -20.75
N TRP A 153 -6.06 24.19 -19.75
CA TRP A 153 -7.07 23.14 -19.89
C TRP A 153 -8.22 23.55 -20.80
N GLN A 154 -8.66 24.81 -20.72
CA GLN A 154 -9.68 25.34 -21.62
C GLN A 154 -9.21 25.28 -23.09
N LEU A 155 -7.95 25.66 -23.35
CA LEU A 155 -7.34 25.54 -24.68
C LEU A 155 -7.26 24.07 -25.13
N CYS A 156 -6.81 23.18 -24.26
CA CYS A 156 -6.72 21.74 -24.52
C CYS A 156 -8.08 21.12 -24.88
N PHE A 157 -9.14 21.49 -24.15
CA PHE A 157 -10.50 20.97 -24.37
C PHE A 157 -11.18 21.52 -25.63
N ASN A 158 -10.71 22.64 -26.17
CA ASN A 158 -11.21 23.21 -27.42
C ASN A 158 -10.66 22.51 -28.67
N TRP A 159 -9.66 21.62 -28.55
CA TRP A 159 -9.18 20.83 -29.69
C TRP A 159 -10.19 19.73 -30.06
N GLU A 160 -10.41 19.53 -31.36
CA GLU A 160 -11.50 18.69 -31.87
C GLU A 160 -11.32 17.19 -31.56
N GLN A 161 -10.10 16.72 -31.35
CA GLN A 161 -9.82 15.30 -31.07
C GLN A 161 -10.27 14.89 -29.66
N GLY A 162 -11.06 13.82 -29.58
CA GLY A 162 -11.44 13.21 -28.30
C GLY A 162 -10.23 12.58 -27.61
N PHE A 163 -10.18 12.67 -26.29
CA PHE A 163 -9.13 12.07 -25.48
C PHE A 163 -9.71 10.89 -24.70
N ASP A 164 -9.56 9.67 -25.21
CA ASP A 164 -9.94 8.44 -24.50
C ASP A 164 -8.69 7.64 -24.18
N PHE A 165 -8.17 7.81 -22.96
CA PHE A 165 -6.89 7.25 -22.55
C PHE A 165 -7.05 5.86 -21.94
N GLN A 166 -6.27 4.90 -22.43
CA GLN A 166 -6.02 3.65 -21.71
C GLN A 166 -4.87 3.87 -20.72
N VAL A 167 -5.15 3.75 -19.42
CA VAL A 167 -4.18 4.03 -18.35
C VAL A 167 -3.63 2.74 -17.77
N HIS A 168 -2.30 2.62 -17.75
CA HIS A 168 -1.56 1.44 -17.31
C HIS A 168 -0.47 1.81 -16.31
N ASN A 169 0.04 0.79 -15.60
CA ASN A 169 1.17 0.90 -14.67
C ASN A 169 1.00 2.02 -13.64
N VAL A 170 -0.22 2.18 -13.12
CA VAL A 170 -0.52 3.15 -12.07
C VAL A 170 0.27 2.75 -10.82
N ARG A 171 1.09 3.68 -10.34
CA ARG A 171 1.86 3.56 -9.10
C ARG A 171 1.60 4.80 -8.26
N THR A 172 1.20 4.58 -7.01
CA THR A 172 0.83 5.66 -6.09
C THR A 172 1.76 5.64 -4.90
N ARG A 173 2.26 6.80 -4.48
CA ARG A 173 2.98 6.97 -3.22
C ARG A 173 2.30 8.06 -2.41
N ILE A 174 2.13 7.79 -1.11
CA ILE A 174 1.51 8.72 -0.17
C ILE A 174 2.52 9.05 0.91
N LEU A 175 2.61 10.35 1.21
CA LEU A 175 3.33 10.90 2.34
C LEU A 175 2.41 11.91 3.03
N THR A 176 1.88 11.53 4.19
CA THR A 176 0.96 12.36 4.99
C THR A 176 -0.26 12.86 4.17
N ASP A 177 -0.23 14.14 3.84
CA ASP A 177 -1.22 14.97 3.15
C ASP A 177 -0.84 15.23 1.70
N MET A 178 0.22 14.60 1.19
CA MET A 178 0.65 14.64 -0.19
C MET A 178 0.68 13.24 -0.80
N ALA A 179 0.35 13.14 -2.07
CA ALA A 179 0.48 11.90 -2.83
C ALA A 179 0.92 12.20 -4.25
N TRP A 180 1.65 11.27 -4.86
CA TRP A 180 1.90 11.31 -6.30
C TRP A 180 1.57 9.98 -6.95
N VAL A 181 1.12 10.08 -8.19
CA VAL A 181 0.74 8.96 -9.04
C VAL A 181 1.57 9.05 -10.31
N THR A 182 2.31 8.00 -10.62
CA THR A 182 2.99 7.83 -11.91
C THR A 182 2.27 6.78 -12.73
N MET A 183 2.12 7.01 -14.03
CA MET A 183 1.40 6.10 -14.92
C MET A 183 1.83 6.25 -16.38
N LYS A 184 1.40 5.29 -17.20
CA LYS A 184 1.44 5.38 -18.67
C LYS A 184 0.01 5.55 -19.18
N ALA A 185 -0.23 6.54 -20.03
CA ALA A 185 -1.52 6.74 -20.69
C ALA A 185 -1.38 6.62 -22.21
N TYR A 186 -2.26 5.88 -22.86
CA TYR A 186 -2.22 5.63 -24.29
C TYR A 186 -3.49 6.18 -24.94
N LEU A 187 -3.34 7.08 -25.91
CA LEU A 187 -4.46 7.56 -26.74
C LEU A 187 -4.68 6.65 -27.96
N ASN A 188 -3.57 6.22 -28.56
CA ASN A 188 -3.51 5.15 -29.55
C ASN A 188 -2.27 4.30 -29.22
N VAL A 189 -2.41 2.98 -29.17
CA VAL A 189 -1.33 2.04 -28.85
C VAL A 189 -0.12 2.23 -29.78
N ASP A 190 -0.37 2.59 -31.04
CA ASP A 190 0.68 2.77 -32.06
C ASP A 190 1.51 4.05 -31.88
N ALA A 191 0.98 5.06 -31.17
CA ALA A 191 1.64 6.35 -30.97
C ALA A 191 2.58 6.37 -29.74
N GLY A 192 2.64 5.29 -28.98
CA GLY A 192 3.38 5.22 -27.72
C GLY A 192 2.66 5.90 -26.54
N PRO A 193 3.16 5.69 -25.31
CA PRO A 193 2.54 6.26 -24.12
C PRO A 193 2.94 7.71 -23.87
N PHE A 194 2.02 8.43 -23.24
CA PHE A 194 2.34 9.54 -22.37
C PHE A 194 2.83 9.01 -21.03
N LEU A 195 3.95 9.54 -20.53
CA LEU A 195 4.41 9.33 -19.17
C LEU A 195 3.87 10.47 -18.31
N ILE A 196 3.03 10.13 -17.33
CA ILE A 196 2.30 11.12 -16.54
C ILE A 196 2.68 10.98 -15.06
N THR A 197 2.97 12.12 -14.43
CA THR A 197 3.05 12.27 -12.97
C THR A 197 2.00 13.27 -12.52
N ASN A 198 1.07 12.83 -11.68
CA ASN A 198 0.08 13.68 -11.01
C ASN A 198 0.44 13.76 -9.53
N VAL A 199 0.43 14.97 -8.96
CA VAL A 199 0.65 15.20 -7.52
C VAL A 199 -0.61 15.83 -6.94
N PHE A 200 -1.00 15.31 -5.78
CA PHE A 200 -2.18 15.70 -5.05
C PHE A 200 -1.83 16.13 -3.63
N GLU A 201 -2.57 17.11 -3.12
CA GLU A 201 -2.54 17.51 -1.72
C GLU A 201 -3.93 17.40 -1.09
N HIS A 202 -3.97 17.02 0.17
CA HIS A 202 -5.20 16.85 0.92
C HIS A 202 -5.55 18.14 1.68
N HIS A 203 -6.59 18.84 1.23
CA HIS A 203 -7.08 20.08 1.81
C HIS A 203 -8.56 19.94 2.17
N ASN A 204 -8.93 20.30 3.40
CA ASN A 204 -10.33 20.35 3.86
C ASN A 204 -11.13 19.06 3.57
N GLY A 205 -10.51 17.89 3.76
CA GLY A 205 -11.15 16.59 3.57
C GLY A 205 -11.24 16.12 2.11
N ARG A 206 -10.56 16.80 1.17
CA ARG A 206 -10.53 16.42 -0.24
C ARG A 206 -9.12 16.48 -0.81
N TRP A 207 -8.81 15.58 -1.73
CA TRP A 207 -7.58 15.60 -2.51
C TRP A 207 -7.74 16.53 -3.71
N HIS A 208 -6.81 17.47 -3.85
CA HIS A 208 -6.75 18.40 -4.98
C HIS A 208 -5.46 18.19 -5.74
N MET A 209 -5.52 18.30 -7.06
CA MET A 209 -4.34 18.28 -7.91
C MET A 209 -3.54 19.57 -7.74
N VAL A 210 -2.23 19.44 -7.51
CA VAL A 210 -1.30 20.59 -7.40
C VAL A 210 -0.23 20.56 -8.49
N HIS A 211 0.03 19.39 -9.06
CA HIS A 211 0.93 19.25 -10.20
C HIS A 211 0.44 18.19 -11.18
N HIS A 212 0.52 18.51 -12.46
CA HIS A 212 0.38 17.58 -13.57
C HIS A 212 1.59 17.75 -14.48
N HIS A 213 2.24 16.65 -14.83
CA HIS A 213 3.27 16.64 -15.86
C HIS A 213 3.04 15.45 -16.75
N SER A 214 2.83 15.72 -18.04
CA SER A 214 2.78 14.73 -19.11
C SER A 214 3.93 14.95 -20.08
N SER A 215 4.59 13.87 -20.48
CA SER A 215 5.62 13.88 -21.52
C SER A 215 5.38 12.76 -22.52
N VAL A 216 5.70 12.99 -23.79
CA VAL A 216 5.69 11.93 -24.80
C VAL A 216 6.96 11.10 -24.71
N MET A 217 6.83 9.77 -24.81
CA MET A 217 7.98 8.92 -25.07
C MET A 217 8.26 8.94 -26.58
N LEU A 218 9.33 9.59 -27.00
CA LEU A 218 9.80 9.47 -28.39
C LEU A 218 10.27 8.02 -28.60
N ILE A 219 9.52 7.25 -29.39
CA ILE A 219 9.98 5.94 -29.88
C ILE A 219 10.88 6.21 -31.10
N ASP A 220 12.03 6.85 -30.87
CA ASP A 220 13.09 6.88 -31.88
C ASP A 220 13.92 5.61 -31.72
N GLY A 221 14.07 4.85 -32.80
CA GLY A 221 14.82 3.59 -32.87
C GLY A 221 16.33 3.75 -32.68
N VAL A 222 16.76 4.28 -31.54
CA VAL A 222 18.17 4.48 -31.20
C VAL A 222 18.48 3.70 -29.94
N ASN A 223 19.34 2.68 -30.11
CA ASN A 223 20.04 1.96 -29.05
C ASN A 223 20.54 2.94 -27.97
N GLN A 224 19.84 3.01 -26.84
CA GLN A 224 20.43 3.59 -25.63
C GLN A 224 21.43 2.58 -25.08
N GLN A 225 22.68 2.70 -25.54
CA GLN A 225 23.82 2.30 -24.71
C GLN A 225 23.75 3.14 -23.44
N VAL A 226 23.35 2.48 -22.35
CA VAL A 226 23.45 3.03 -21.01
C VAL A 226 24.94 3.17 -20.70
N VAL A 227 25.47 4.39 -20.83
CA VAL A 227 26.73 4.74 -20.18
C VAL A 227 26.38 5.08 -18.74
N VAL A 228 26.62 4.13 -17.85
CA VAL A 228 26.65 4.37 -16.41
C VAL A 228 28.00 5.04 -16.10
N HIS A 229 27.96 6.22 -15.48
CA HIS A 229 29.06 6.74 -14.68
C HIS A 229 28.75 6.49 -13.21
#